data_AF-A0ABD3V0Y8-F1
#
_entry.id   AF-A0ABD3V0Y8-F1
#
_cell.length_a   1.000
_cell.length_b   1.000
_cell.length_c   1.000
_cell.angle_alpha   90.00
_cell.angle_beta   90.00
_cell.angle_gamma   90.00
#
_symmetry.space_group_name_H-M   'P 1'
#
loop_
_entity.id
_entity.type
_entity.pdbx_description
1 polymer ?
#
loop_
_entity_poly.entity_id
_entity_poly.type
_entity_poly.pdbx_seq_one_letter_code
_entity_poly.pdbx_strand_id
1 'polypeptide(L)'
;EGSVKAEYRVNIYGFQIHNVTELLVGIKTNVIDRLANLTKKRYRQRNGIQNQIDTNGPCEFLVNPCGFGYECKRKENTGVCVDKCYSHPPPCTSGGSCYVDYKDNKTKCRCQDTDEYHYSGDRCEVQNRKVQAFSLTAKDYAIMAGSSAGAIMVILIIFFMIRILRKRYRKNK
;
A
#
# COMPACT_ATOMS: atom_id res chain seq x y z
N GLU A 1 -31.79 -39.08 -16.84
CA GLU A 1 -32.33 -37.83 -17.42
C GLU A 1 -31.20 -36.83 -17.66
N GLY A 2 -31.19 -36.20 -18.83
CA GLY A 2 -30.06 -35.42 -19.36
C GLY A 2 -30.00 -33.98 -18.87
N SER A 3 -28.79 -33.51 -18.53
CA SER A 3 -28.49 -32.09 -18.32
C SER A 3 -28.38 -31.37 -19.66
N VAL A 4 -29.33 -30.46 -19.92
CA VAL A 4 -29.27 -29.53 -21.05
C VAL A 4 -28.21 -28.46 -20.74
N LYS A 5 -27.07 -28.56 -21.42
CA LYS A 5 -25.98 -27.59 -21.35
C LYS A 5 -26.31 -26.43 -22.30
N ALA A 6 -26.78 -25.31 -21.76
CA ALA A 6 -27.08 -24.12 -22.55
C ALA A 6 -25.76 -23.47 -23.03
N GLU A 7 -25.48 -23.57 -24.33
CA GLU A 7 -24.34 -22.96 -25.01
C GLU A 7 -24.74 -21.56 -25.49
N TYR A 8 -24.33 -20.52 -24.76
CA TYR A 8 -24.57 -19.14 -25.17
C TYR A 8 -23.46 -18.69 -26.12
N ARG A 9 -23.79 -18.48 -27.40
CA ARG A 9 -22.90 -17.88 -28.39
C ARG A 9 -23.19 -16.39 -28.50
N VAL A 10 -22.30 -15.58 -27.93
CA VAL A 10 -22.35 -14.11 -28.09
C VAL A 10 -21.38 -13.74 -29.21
N ASN A 11 -21.93 -13.22 -30.31
CA ASN A 11 -21.15 -12.90 -31.51
C ASN A 11 -20.87 -11.40 -31.51
N ILE A 12 -19.62 -11.02 -31.24
CA ILE A 12 -19.16 -9.63 -31.25
C ILE A 12 -17.96 -9.56 -32.20
N TYR A 13 -18.13 -8.82 -33.31
CA TYR A 13 -17.08 -8.48 -34.28
C TYR A 13 -16.28 -9.66 -34.89
N GLY A 14 -16.94 -10.74 -35.31
CA GLY A 14 -16.33 -11.72 -36.20
C GLY A 14 -15.21 -12.60 -35.60
N PHE A 15 -15.04 -12.59 -34.28
CA PHE A 15 -14.13 -13.49 -33.58
C PHE A 15 -14.92 -14.63 -32.90
N GLN A 16 -14.66 -15.87 -33.31
CA GLN A 16 -15.16 -17.04 -32.59
C GLN A 16 -14.36 -17.22 -31.29
N ILE A 17 -15.00 -16.95 -30.15
CA ILE A 17 -14.38 -17.03 -28.82
C ILE A 17 -14.80 -18.36 -28.19
N HIS A 18 -13.85 -19.26 -27.99
CA HIS A 18 -14.10 -20.61 -27.44
C HIS A 18 -14.04 -20.69 -25.91
N ASN A 19 -13.58 -19.67 -25.18
CA ASN A 19 -13.56 -19.67 -23.71
C ASN A 19 -13.54 -18.25 -23.11
N VAL A 20 -14.39 -18.00 -22.12
CA VAL A 20 -14.55 -16.69 -21.44
C VAL A 20 -13.34 -16.32 -20.56
N THR A 21 -12.55 -17.31 -20.14
CA THR A 21 -11.39 -17.13 -19.26
C THR A 21 -10.21 -16.43 -19.93
N GLU A 22 -10.02 -16.55 -21.25
CA GLU A 22 -8.93 -15.86 -21.96
C GLU A 22 -9.20 -14.36 -22.14
N LEU A 23 -10.47 -13.96 -22.22
CA LEU A 23 -10.85 -12.56 -22.40
C LEU A 23 -10.47 -11.69 -21.19
N LEU A 24 -10.61 -12.24 -19.98
CA LEU A 24 -10.30 -11.54 -18.72
C LEU A 24 -8.80 -11.36 -18.50
N VAL A 25 -7.97 -12.29 -19.00
CA VAL A 25 -6.50 -12.20 -18.88
C VAL A 25 -5.93 -11.19 -19.87
N GLY A 26 -6.40 -11.18 -21.12
CA GLY A 26 -5.93 -10.25 -22.16
C GLY A 26 -6.31 -8.78 -21.93
N ILE A 27 -7.46 -8.52 -21.30
CA ILE A 27 -7.87 -7.16 -20.91
C ILE A 27 -7.01 -6.65 -19.73
N LYS A 28 -6.65 -7.53 -18.79
CA LYS A 28 -5.80 -7.14 -17.65
C LYS A 28 -4.40 -6.68 -18.07
N THR A 29 -3.75 -7.37 -18.99
CA THR A 29 -2.36 -7.06 -19.37
C THR A 29 -2.25 -5.76 -20.17
N ASN A 30 -3.12 -5.56 -21.16
CA ASN A 30 -3.08 -4.36 -22.02
C ASN A 30 -3.39 -3.05 -21.28
N VAL A 31 -4.29 -3.08 -20.29
CA VAL A 31 -4.66 -1.88 -19.52
C VAL A 31 -3.56 -1.51 -18.53
N ILE A 32 -2.95 -2.50 -17.87
CA ILE A 32 -1.87 -2.28 -16.90
C ILE A 32 -0.62 -1.73 -17.60
N ASP A 33 -0.24 -2.27 -18.77
CA ASP A 33 0.93 -1.79 -19.52
C ASP A 33 0.74 -0.37 -20.08
N ARG A 34 -0.48 -0.02 -20.51
CA ARG A 34 -0.80 1.35 -20.91
C ARG A 34 -0.76 2.33 -19.75
N LEU A 35 -1.25 1.94 -18.57
CA LEU A 35 -1.17 2.77 -17.36
C LEU A 35 0.27 2.97 -16.89
N ALA A 36 1.11 1.92 -16.94
CA ALA A 36 2.52 1.99 -16.58
C ALA A 36 3.34 2.90 -17.53
N ASN A 37 3.01 2.91 -18.83
CA ASN A 37 3.68 3.80 -19.78
C ASN A 37 3.24 5.27 -19.63
N LEU A 38 1.98 5.52 -19.27
CA LEU A 38 1.49 6.89 -19.01
C LEU A 38 2.09 7.50 -17.74
N THR A 39 2.30 6.72 -16.68
CA THR A 39 2.98 7.19 -15.46
C THR A 39 4.47 7.47 -15.71
N LYS A 40 5.16 6.63 -16.49
CA LYS A 40 6.57 6.84 -16.87
C LYS A 40 6.77 8.10 -17.71
N LYS A 41 5.81 8.44 -18.59
CA LYS A 41 5.86 9.64 -19.43
C LYS A 41 5.66 10.93 -18.60
N ARG A 42 4.76 10.92 -17.60
CA ARG A 42 4.61 12.04 -16.66
C ARG A 42 5.83 12.23 -15.75
N TYR A 43 6.48 11.15 -15.33
CA TYR A 43 7.69 11.24 -14.49
C TYR A 43 8.86 11.89 -15.25
N ARG A 44 9.09 11.54 -16.52
CA ARG A 44 10.10 12.20 -17.37
C ARG A 44 9.78 13.66 -17.68
N GLN A 45 8.50 13.99 -17.85
CA GLN A 45 8.10 15.37 -18.12
C GLN A 45 8.27 16.28 -16.89
N ARG A 46 8.30 15.72 -15.67
CA ARG A 46 8.62 16.45 -14.44
C ARG A 46 10.14 16.62 -14.23
N ASN A 47 10.97 15.65 -14.63
CA ASN A 47 12.43 15.76 -14.55
C ASN A 47 13.07 16.56 -15.70
N GLY A 48 12.34 16.79 -16.80
CA GLY A 48 12.81 17.59 -17.94
C GLY A 48 12.54 19.08 -17.83
N ILE A 49 11.77 19.52 -16.84
CA ILE A 49 11.57 20.94 -16.48
C ILE A 49 12.42 21.24 -15.24
N GLN A 50 13.68 20.79 -15.25
CA GLN A 50 14.72 21.41 -14.45
C GLN A 50 15.18 22.67 -15.22
N ASN A 51 14.23 23.55 -15.57
CA ASN A 51 14.55 24.86 -16.10
C ASN A 51 15.09 25.66 -14.91
N GLN A 52 16.41 25.57 -14.70
CA GLN A 52 17.12 26.61 -13.97
C GLN A 52 16.79 27.92 -14.68
N ILE A 53 15.87 28.68 -14.09
CA ILE A 53 15.67 30.06 -14.51
C ILE A 53 16.87 30.79 -13.91
N ASP A 54 17.93 30.90 -14.70
CA ASP A 54 19.08 31.73 -14.39
C ASP A 54 18.62 33.19 -14.46
N THR A 55 18.07 33.67 -13.35
CA THR A 55 17.93 35.10 -13.15
C THR A 55 19.34 35.64 -12.94
N ASN A 56 19.87 36.37 -13.93
CA ASN A 56 21.19 37.01 -13.89
C ASN A 56 21.33 38.13 -12.83
N GLY A 57 20.57 38.07 -11.72
CA GLY A 57 20.61 39.02 -10.62
C GLY A 57 20.85 38.31 -9.28
N PRO A 58 21.55 38.96 -8.34
CA PRO A 58 21.69 38.44 -6.97
C PRO A 58 20.32 38.36 -6.29
N CYS A 59 20.12 37.33 -5.46
CA CYS A 59 18.87 37.08 -4.70
C CYS A 59 18.42 38.23 -3.78
N GLU A 60 19.22 39.30 -3.66
CA GLU A 60 19.07 40.39 -2.69
C GLU A 60 18.11 41.51 -3.14
N PHE A 61 17.76 41.61 -4.43
CA PHE A 61 17.03 42.78 -4.96
C PHE A 61 15.55 42.57 -5.26
N LEU A 62 15.01 41.35 -5.12
CA LEU A 62 13.59 41.09 -5.34
C LEU A 62 12.96 40.39 -4.13
N VAL A 63 11.76 40.86 -3.75
CA VAL A 63 10.87 40.11 -2.86
C VAL A 63 10.41 38.89 -3.65
N ASN A 64 11.18 37.81 -3.55
CA ASN A 64 10.97 36.52 -4.21
C ASN A 64 11.20 36.53 -5.75
N PRO A 65 12.47 36.60 -6.22
CA PRO A 65 12.79 36.53 -7.66
C PRO A 65 12.38 35.19 -8.30
N CYS A 66 12.25 34.17 -7.46
CA CYS A 66 11.84 32.84 -7.88
C CYS A 66 10.32 32.70 -7.72
N GLY A 67 9.67 32.18 -8.77
CA GLY A 67 8.24 31.91 -8.77
C GLY A 67 7.81 30.94 -7.66
N PHE A 68 6.50 30.71 -7.58
CA PHE A 68 5.91 29.79 -6.60
C PHE A 68 6.59 28.40 -6.62
N GLY A 69 6.95 27.87 -5.45
CA GLY A 69 7.61 26.57 -5.33
C GLY A 69 9.15 26.61 -5.38
N TYR A 70 9.75 27.75 -5.70
CA TYR A 70 11.20 27.89 -5.82
C TYR A 70 11.76 28.85 -4.76
N GLU A 71 13.01 28.63 -4.37
CA GLU A 71 13.81 29.50 -3.52
C GLU A 71 15.09 29.93 -4.23
N CYS A 72 15.48 31.18 -4.05
CA CYS A 72 16.72 31.70 -4.63
C CYS A 72 17.90 31.29 -3.75
N LYS A 73 18.86 30.53 -4.31
CA LYS A 73 20.13 30.20 -3.66
C LYS A 73 21.28 30.89 -4.35
N ARG A 74 22.18 31.46 -3.55
CA ARG A 74 23.41 32.07 -4.04
C ARG A 74 24.43 30.96 -4.36
N LYS A 75 24.91 30.92 -5.60
CA LYS A 75 25.98 30.03 -6.05
C LYS A 75 27.07 30.85 -6.73
N GLU A 76 28.25 30.92 -6.13
CA GLU A 76 29.47 31.51 -6.73
C GLU A 76 29.36 32.95 -7.29
N ASN A 77 28.29 33.69 -6.93
CA ASN A 77 27.90 35.08 -7.30
C ASN A 77 26.65 35.21 -8.19
N THR A 78 26.04 34.11 -8.62
CA THR A 78 24.72 34.14 -9.27
C THR A 78 23.62 33.67 -8.31
N GLY A 79 22.39 34.15 -8.52
CA GLY A 79 21.19 33.63 -7.86
C GLY A 79 20.56 32.56 -8.73
N VAL A 80 20.43 31.34 -8.21
CA VAL A 80 19.79 30.23 -8.91
C VAL A 80 18.49 29.89 -8.21
N CYS A 81 17.39 29.80 -8.97
CA CYS A 81 16.12 29.31 -8.44
C CYS A 81 16.14 27.79 -8.32
N VAL A 82 16.09 27.29 -7.10
CA VAL A 82 16.06 25.86 -6.78
C VAL A 82 14.66 25.51 -6.27
N ASP A 83 14.13 24.39 -6.71
CA ASP A 83 12.86 23.88 -6.18
C ASP A 83 13.02 23.62 -4.67
N LYS A 84 12.11 24.17 -3.87
CA LYS A 84 12.15 24.06 -2.41
C LYS A 84 12.13 22.61 -1.94
N CYS A 85 11.54 21.69 -2.71
CA CYS A 85 11.50 20.26 -2.43
C CYS A 85 12.82 19.52 -2.73
N TYR A 86 13.73 20.13 -3.49
CA TYR A 86 15.06 19.60 -3.79
C TYR A 86 16.18 20.32 -3.02
N SER A 87 15.80 21.08 -1.99
CA SER A 87 16.74 21.71 -1.08
C SER A 87 17.62 20.68 -0.37
N HIS A 88 18.85 21.07 -0.03
CA HIS A 88 19.79 20.25 0.74
C HIS A 88 20.03 20.97 2.08
N PRO A 89 19.73 20.34 3.22
CA PRO A 89 19.16 18.98 3.37
C PRO A 89 17.70 18.88 2.86
N PRO A 90 17.24 17.68 2.42
CA PRO A 90 15.89 17.48 1.92
C PRO A 90 14.83 17.85 2.98
N PRO A 91 13.74 18.54 2.61
CA PRO A 91 12.79 19.05 3.58
C PRO A 91 12.01 17.93 4.27
N CYS A 92 11.74 16.82 3.57
CA CYS A 92 11.08 15.64 4.14
C CYS A 92 12.08 14.50 4.36
N THR A 93 11.88 13.75 5.44
CA THR A 93 12.66 12.56 5.80
C THR A 93 11.81 11.29 5.64
N SER A 94 12.41 10.13 5.89
CA SER A 94 11.70 8.84 5.96
C SER A 94 10.84 8.48 4.74
N GLY A 95 11.25 8.90 3.54
CA GLY A 95 10.50 8.65 2.29
C GLY A 95 9.24 9.51 2.11
N GLY A 96 9.03 10.53 2.96
CA GLY A 96 7.92 11.47 2.82
C GLY A 96 7.94 12.21 1.48
N SER A 97 6.75 12.44 0.92
CA SER A 97 6.61 13.21 -0.32
C SER A 97 6.56 14.70 -0.02
N CYS A 98 7.50 15.47 -0.56
CA CYS A 98 7.50 16.94 -0.44
C CYS A 98 6.51 17.58 -1.42
N TYR A 99 5.81 18.61 -0.94
CA TYR A 99 5.04 19.54 -1.77
C TYR A 99 5.13 20.96 -1.21
N VAL A 100 4.82 21.96 -2.03
CA VAL A 100 4.75 23.36 -1.58
C VAL A 100 3.29 23.76 -1.46
N ASP A 101 2.88 24.22 -0.28
CA ASP A 101 1.51 24.67 -0.03
C ASP A 101 1.26 26.03 -0.69
N TYR A 102 0.15 26.14 -1.40
CA TYR A 102 -0.20 27.31 -2.20
C TYR A 102 -0.57 28.54 -1.35
N LYS A 103 -0.98 28.33 -0.09
CA LYS A 103 -1.46 29.42 0.78
C LYS A 103 -0.31 30.23 1.37
N ASP A 104 0.77 29.56 1.76
CA ASP A 104 1.89 30.15 2.49
C ASP A 104 3.23 30.01 1.75
N ASN A 105 3.24 29.35 0.58
CA ASN A 105 4.45 29.06 -0.20
C ASN A 105 5.52 28.35 0.65
N LYS A 106 5.10 27.53 1.64
CA LYS A 106 6.00 26.75 2.49
C LYS A 106 6.03 25.29 2.04
N THR A 107 7.19 24.65 2.22
CA THR A 107 7.33 23.21 2.03
C THR A 107 6.57 22.48 3.13
N LYS A 108 5.78 21.49 2.73
CA LYS A 108 5.11 20.55 3.61
C LYS A 108 5.40 19.12 3.17
N CYS A 109 5.33 18.22 4.14
CA CYS A 109 5.60 16.82 3.92
C CYS A 109 4.33 15.99 4.02
N ARG A 110 4.13 15.09 3.07
CA ARG A 110 3.12 14.04 3.15
C ARG A 110 3.82 12.77 3.61
N CYS A 111 3.65 12.43 4.87
CA CYS A 111 4.28 11.27 5.47
C CYS A 111 3.68 9.98 4.94
N GLN A 112 4.55 9.00 4.73
CA GLN A 112 4.14 7.70 4.23
C GLN A 112 3.67 6.83 5.39
N ASP A 113 2.71 5.97 5.08
CA ASP A 113 2.25 4.91 5.94
C ASP A 113 2.72 3.57 5.40
N THR A 114 3.41 2.80 6.23
CA THR A 114 3.84 1.42 5.92
C THR A 114 3.02 0.43 6.75
N ASP A 115 3.15 -0.87 6.51
CA ASP A 115 2.38 -1.88 7.26
C ASP A 115 2.76 -1.92 8.76
N GLU A 116 4.00 -1.55 9.09
CA GLU A 116 4.52 -1.59 10.47
C GLU A 116 4.66 -0.21 11.11
N TYR A 117 4.81 0.86 10.32
CA TYR A 117 5.12 2.19 10.85
C TYR A 117 4.24 3.28 10.25
N HIS A 118 3.86 4.22 11.11
CA HIS A 118 3.27 5.50 10.78
C HIS A 118 4.30 6.59 11.05
N TYR A 119 4.66 7.34 10.01
CA TYR A 119 5.57 8.48 10.14
C TYR A 119 4.75 9.76 10.32
N SER A 120 5.18 10.63 11.23
CA SER A 120 4.51 11.89 11.58
C SER A 120 5.51 13.00 11.90
N GLY A 121 5.01 14.22 12.13
CA GLY A 121 5.84 15.42 12.29
C GLY A 121 5.88 16.27 11.04
N ASP A 122 6.43 17.48 11.15
CA ASP A 122 6.48 18.45 10.04
C ASP A 122 7.33 17.95 8.88
N ARG A 123 8.34 17.12 9.17
CA ARG A 123 9.27 16.54 8.21
C ARG A 123 9.18 15.03 8.11
N CYS A 124 8.21 14.38 8.77
CA CYS A 124 8.08 12.92 8.86
C CYS A 124 9.21 12.22 9.65
N GLU A 125 9.78 12.92 10.61
CA GLU A 125 10.88 12.49 11.46
C GLU A 125 10.44 11.57 12.61
N VAL A 126 9.17 11.63 13.01
CA VAL A 126 8.65 10.82 14.11
C VAL A 126 8.13 9.50 13.58
N GLN A 127 8.86 8.43 13.83
CA GLN A 127 8.44 7.07 13.51
C GLN A 127 7.65 6.48 14.67
N ASN A 128 6.35 6.25 14.46
CA ASN A 128 5.52 5.52 15.40
C ASN A 128 5.32 4.11 14.86
N ARG A 129 5.62 3.11 15.68
CA ARG A 129 5.22 1.74 15.35
C ARG A 129 3.70 1.73 15.31
N LYS A 130 3.13 1.33 14.18
CA LYS A 130 1.75 0.90 14.16
C LYS A 130 1.73 -0.23 15.16
N VAL A 131 1.08 0.01 16.29
CA VAL A 131 0.58 -1.10 17.07
C VAL A 131 -0.37 -1.75 16.08
N GLN A 132 0.16 -2.68 15.29
CA GLN A 132 -0.60 -3.84 14.90
C GLN A 132 -1.02 -4.35 16.27
N ALA A 133 -2.16 -3.85 16.72
CA ALA A 133 -3.06 -4.64 17.49
C ALA A 133 -3.12 -5.89 16.64
N PHE A 134 -2.29 -6.84 17.04
CA PHE A 134 -2.54 -8.24 17.01
C PHE A 134 -3.87 -8.43 17.77
N SER A 135 -4.95 -7.77 17.31
CA SER A 135 -6.04 -8.42 16.63
C SER A 135 -5.43 -9.53 15.72
N LEU A 136 -4.91 -10.67 16.19
CA LEU A 136 -5.65 -11.64 17.02
C LEU A 136 -7.06 -11.16 17.33
N THR A 137 -7.77 -10.90 16.25
CA THR A 137 -9.16 -11.26 16.08
C THR A 137 -9.47 -12.28 17.16
N ALA A 138 -10.19 -11.86 18.20
CA ALA A 138 -10.71 -12.77 19.22
C ALA A 138 -11.42 -13.99 18.59
N LYS A 139 -11.80 -13.87 17.31
CA LYS A 139 -12.29 -14.93 16.44
C LYS A 139 -11.29 -16.06 16.17
N ASP A 140 -10.00 -15.80 15.92
CA ASP A 140 -9.04 -16.87 15.62
C ASP A 140 -8.56 -17.59 16.89
N TYR A 141 -8.49 -16.86 18.02
CA TYR A 141 -8.27 -17.48 19.33
C TYR A 141 -9.47 -18.30 19.81
N ALA A 142 -10.71 -17.90 19.48
CA ALA A 142 -11.90 -18.69 19.81
C ALA A 142 -11.93 -20.04 19.09
N ILE A 143 -11.45 -20.10 17.84
CA ILE A 143 -11.42 -21.34 17.05
C ILE A 143 -10.32 -22.30 17.55
N MET A 144 -9.16 -21.79 17.95
CA MET A 144 -8.10 -22.62 18.56
C MET A 144 -8.39 -23.02 20.01
N ALA A 145 -9.08 -22.18 20.79
CA ALA A 145 -9.48 -22.52 22.16
C ALA A 145 -10.67 -23.51 22.20
N GLY A 146 -11.58 -23.47 21.22
CA GLY A 146 -12.73 -24.38 21.16
C GLY A 146 -12.36 -25.82 20.83
N SER A 147 -11.28 -26.04 20.08
CA SER A 147 -10.86 -27.37 19.62
C SER A 147 -10.19 -28.21 20.72
N SER A 148 -9.56 -27.59 21.72
CA SER A 148 -8.91 -28.30 22.83
C SER A 148 -9.91 -28.83 23.87
N ALA A 149 -11.01 -28.11 24.12
CA ALA A 149 -12.05 -28.53 25.07
C ALA A 149 -12.81 -29.78 24.60
N GLY A 150 -13.06 -29.91 23.29
CA GLY A 150 -13.75 -31.06 22.71
C GLY A 150 -12.94 -32.37 22.83
N ALA A 151 -11.63 -32.30 22.59
CA ALA A 151 -10.76 -33.48 22.67
C ALA A 151 -10.71 -34.08 24.09
N ILE A 152 -10.66 -33.22 25.12
CA ILE A 152 -10.64 -33.66 26.52
C ILE A 152 -11.95 -34.36 26.90
N MET A 153 -13.09 -33.84 26.45
CA MET A 153 -14.41 -34.48 26.71
C MET A 153 -14.52 -35.88 26.10
N VAL A 154 -14.04 -36.07 24.86
CA VAL A 154 -14.07 -37.39 24.20
C VAL A 154 -13.20 -38.41 24.95
N ILE A 155 -12.02 -38.00 25.41
CA ILE A 155 -11.10 -38.89 26.17
C ILE A 155 -11.74 -39.32 27.49
N LEU A 156 -12.42 -38.42 28.21
CA LEU A 156 -13.08 -38.74 29.48
C LEU A 156 -14.23 -39.75 29.30
N ILE A 157 -15.02 -39.62 28.24
CA ILE A 157 -16.11 -40.56 27.92
C ILE A 157 -15.57 -41.96 27.66
N ILE A 158 -14.51 -42.09 26.86
CA ILE A 158 -13.86 -43.37 26.57
C ILE A 158 -13.33 -44.01 27.86
N PHE A 159 -12.69 -43.22 28.72
CA PHE A 159 -12.16 -43.70 30.00
C PHE A 159 -13.27 -44.22 30.92
N PHE A 160 -14.42 -43.53 30.95
CA PHE A 160 -15.60 -43.95 31.72
C PHE A 160 -16.20 -45.25 31.20
N MET A 161 -16.34 -45.39 29.88
CA MET A 161 -16.83 -46.63 29.25
C MET A 161 -15.93 -47.82 29.62
N ILE A 162 -14.61 -47.66 29.52
CA ILE A 162 -13.66 -48.72 29.90
C ILE A 162 -13.79 -49.10 31.38
N ARG A 163 -13.96 -48.12 32.27
CA ARG A 163 -14.19 -48.37 33.72
C ARG A 163 -15.46 -49.17 33.97
N ILE A 164 -16.58 -48.82 33.31
CA ILE A 164 -17.86 -49.53 33.46
C ILE A 164 -17.75 -50.96 32.92
N LEU A 165 -17.18 -51.15 31.74
CA LEU A 165 -16.98 -52.47 31.13
C LEU A 165 -16.10 -53.36 32.00
N ARG A 166 -14.97 -52.85 32.52
CA ARG A 166 -14.11 -53.59 33.46
C ARG A 166 -14.84 -53.96 34.75
N LYS A 167 -15.67 -53.07 35.29
CA LYS A 167 -16.46 -53.34 36.50
C LYS A 167 -17.54 -54.40 36.26
N ARG A 168 -18.23 -54.38 35.11
CA ARG A 168 -19.20 -55.42 34.73
C ARG A 168 -18.51 -56.76 34.48
N TYR A 169 -17.39 -56.78 33.79
CA TYR A 169 -16.61 -58.00 33.55
C TYR A 169 -16.17 -58.68 34.85
N ARG A 170 -15.72 -57.91 35.85
CA ARG A 170 -15.36 -58.45 37.19
C ARG A 170 -16.55 -58.93 38.02
N LYS A 171 -17.77 -58.51 37.72
CA LYS A 171 -18.98 -58.97 38.43
C LYS A 171 -19.58 -60.24 37.82
N ASN A 172 -19.30 -60.51 36.55
CA ASN A 172 -19.77 -61.70 35.83
C ASN A 172 -18.75 -62.85 35.85
N LYS A 173 -17.61 -62.66 36.52
CA LYS A 173 -16.61 -63.68 36.78
C LYS A 173 -16.58 -63.94 38.28
#